data_AF-L1NE61-F1
#
_entry.id   AF-L1NE61-F1
#
_cell.length_a   1.000
_cell.length_b   1.000
_cell.length_c   1.000
_cell.angle_alpha   90.00
_cell.angle_beta   90.00
_cell.angle_gamma   90.00
#
_symmetry.space_group_name_H-M   'P 1'
#
loop_
_entity.id
_entity.type
_entity.pdbx_description
1 polymer ?
#
loop_
_entity_poly.entity_id
_entity_poly.type
_entity_poly.pdbx_seq_one_letter_code
_entity_poly.pdbx_strand_id
1 'polypeptide(L)'
;MKLKSKTIGRNTPRRKRKRIAGIVIGLFSVALIAYCAVSFSLSGREMLRSVALVEYVPCHALVVDGKERLFFSNIDTTHSFPALASHPTRLHTQSAFSTGFWVNRFPFFPSCKGRLLTAVHRRKTYQSLSSSDLQKAIKAVKEDVLRKYQALEHRVNEIDYYLSVHSVKDEGYTDIAGYANQLQKEYEEMGRILKLLDAIKPTSRLSVVDKTRYAVVTSGGRKVMTCIAASPHNDLLLLQTTDASTPDGCAPVTFLPLNIRLTGSDVLAVSHAGMRLKAIVEQADTAVILPGRILKARQLDIHRALLTDGSPIFSRRGNLIGIFANDKIIPCSEAFQTLYSTK
;
A
#
# COMPACT_ATOMS: atom_id res chain seq x y z
N MET A 1 6.12 52.80 76.64
CA MET A 1 6.46 51.38 76.41
C MET A 1 5.46 50.83 75.38
N LYS A 2 5.91 50.52 74.16
CA LYS A 2 5.04 50.25 72.98
C LYS A 2 4.40 48.85 73.03
N LEU A 3 3.07 48.79 72.97
CA LEU A 3 2.29 47.58 72.72
C LEU A 3 2.54 47.08 71.28
N LYS A 4 3.05 45.85 71.14
CA LYS A 4 3.14 45.16 69.85
C LYS A 4 1.76 44.63 69.46
N SER A 5 1.12 45.30 68.50
CA SER A 5 -0.06 44.81 67.78
C SER A 5 0.31 43.55 66.97
N LYS A 6 -0.38 42.45 67.26
CA LYS A 6 -0.27 41.15 66.57
C LYS A 6 -1.14 41.20 65.31
N THR A 7 -0.52 41.42 64.15
CA THR A 7 -1.23 41.47 62.87
C THR A 7 -1.68 40.07 62.45
N ILE A 8 -2.98 39.79 62.61
CA ILE A 8 -3.64 38.59 62.09
C ILE A 8 -3.69 38.72 60.56
N GLY A 9 -2.92 37.88 59.86
CA GLY A 9 -2.90 37.82 58.41
C GLY A 9 -4.26 37.41 57.83
N ARG A 10 -5.00 38.38 57.28
CA ARG A 10 -6.18 38.14 56.44
C ARG A 10 -5.76 37.35 55.20
N ASN A 11 -5.98 36.03 55.22
CA ASN A 11 -5.92 35.19 54.02
C ASN A 11 -7.03 35.63 53.05
N THR A 12 -6.69 36.44 52.06
CA THR A 12 -7.64 37.01 51.10
C THR A 12 -8.30 35.90 50.24
N PRO A 13 -9.64 35.91 50.07
CA PRO A 13 -10.39 34.86 49.37
C PRO A 13 -9.97 34.68 47.90
N ARG A 14 -9.42 35.73 47.27
CA ARG A 14 -8.85 35.68 45.91
C ARG A 14 -7.65 34.72 45.79
N ARG A 15 -6.79 34.61 46.81
CA ARG A 15 -5.60 33.74 46.78
C ARG A 15 -5.98 32.26 46.94
N LYS A 16 -7.01 31.97 47.75
CA LYS A 16 -7.60 30.63 47.88
C LYS A 16 -8.30 30.19 46.59
N ARG A 17 -9.06 31.08 45.94
CA ARG A 17 -9.75 30.78 44.66
C ARG A 17 -8.78 30.48 43.51
N LYS A 18 -7.65 31.20 43.42
CA LYS A 18 -6.58 30.91 42.45
C LYS A 18 -5.89 29.56 42.71
N ARG A 19 -5.68 29.17 43.98
CA ARG A 19 -5.14 27.85 44.35
C ARG A 19 -6.11 26.72 44.01
N ILE A 20 -7.41 26.89 44.29
CA ILE A 20 -8.44 25.91 43.95
C ILE A 20 -8.56 25.75 42.43
N ALA A 21 -8.57 26.85 41.67
CA ALA A 21 -8.58 26.80 40.21
C ALA A 21 -7.35 26.07 39.65
N GLY A 22 -6.15 26.30 40.22
CA GLY A 22 -4.93 25.58 39.83
C GLY A 22 -5.00 24.08 40.11
N ILE A 23 -5.59 23.67 41.23
CA ILE A 23 -5.79 22.24 41.56
C ILE A 23 -6.80 21.60 40.61
N VAL A 24 -7.91 22.28 40.29
CA VAL A 24 -8.93 21.77 39.35
C VAL A 24 -8.35 21.63 37.94
N ILE A 25 -7.59 22.62 37.46
CA ILE A 25 -6.90 22.54 36.17
C ILE A 25 -5.87 21.40 36.16
N GLY A 26 -5.11 21.25 37.25
CA GLY A 26 -4.16 20.14 37.40
C GLY A 26 -4.83 18.77 37.35
N LEU A 27 -5.93 18.58 38.10
CA LEU A 27 -6.71 17.35 38.09
C LEU A 27 -7.33 17.07 36.71
N PHE A 28 -7.89 18.09 36.06
CA PHE A 28 -8.42 17.96 34.71
C PHE A 28 -7.33 17.58 33.71
N SER A 29 -6.13 18.16 33.83
CA SER A 29 -4.99 17.83 32.97
C SER A 29 -4.54 16.39 33.17
N VAL A 30 -4.44 15.92 34.42
CA VAL A 30 -4.08 14.52 34.74
C VAL A 30 -5.15 13.55 34.22
N ALA A 31 -6.43 13.86 34.43
CA ALA A 31 -7.54 13.06 33.93
C ALA A 31 -7.56 13.00 32.40
N LEU A 32 -7.28 14.11 31.72
CA LEU A 32 -7.19 14.17 30.26
C LEU A 32 -6.00 13.34 29.74
N ILE A 33 -4.83 13.43 30.39
CA ILE A 33 -3.66 12.63 30.03
C ILE A 33 -3.93 11.13 30.22
N ALA A 34 -4.55 10.74 31.34
CA ALA A 34 -4.94 9.36 31.59
C ALA A 34 -5.96 8.85 30.58
N TYR A 35 -6.98 9.67 30.26
CA TYR A 35 -7.98 9.36 29.24
C TYR A 35 -7.34 9.16 27.86
N CYS A 36 -6.42 10.05 27.45
CA CYS A 36 -5.66 9.91 26.21
C CYS A 36 -4.82 8.63 26.22
N ALA A 37 -4.07 8.35 27.29
CA ALA A 37 -3.20 7.18 27.36
C ALA A 37 -3.97 5.85 27.21
N VAL A 38 -5.17 5.77 27.76
CA VAL A 38 -6.04 4.60 27.65
C VAL A 38 -6.75 4.56 26.29
N SER A 39 -7.30 5.67 25.82
CA SER A 39 -8.08 5.73 24.57
C SER A 39 -7.24 5.50 23.31
N PHE A 40 -5.92 5.70 23.39
CA PHE A 40 -5.00 5.48 22.26
C PHE A 40 -4.27 4.12 22.32
N SER A 41 -4.48 3.35 23.38
CA SER A 41 -3.88 2.03 23.55
C SER A 41 -4.86 0.95 23.10
N LEU A 42 -4.53 0.20 22.05
CA LEU A 42 -5.35 -0.91 21.56
C LEU A 42 -5.03 -2.20 22.32
N SER A 43 -6.06 -2.98 22.63
CA SER A 43 -5.92 -4.38 23.06
C SER A 43 -5.46 -5.28 21.92
N GLY A 44 -4.96 -6.49 22.22
CA GLY A 44 -4.53 -7.45 21.19
C GLY A 44 -5.65 -7.82 20.18
N ARG A 45 -6.91 -7.88 20.62
CA ARG A 45 -8.05 -8.13 19.72
C ARG A 45 -8.32 -6.94 18.80
N GLU A 46 -8.20 -5.72 19.33
CA GLU A 46 -8.35 -4.49 18.52
C GLU A 46 -7.19 -4.33 17.55
N MET A 47 -5.96 -4.65 17.94
CA MET A 47 -4.80 -4.70 17.04
C MET A 47 -5.08 -5.59 15.82
N LEU A 48 -5.57 -6.81 16.03
CA LEU A 48 -5.93 -7.73 14.95
C LEU A 48 -7.05 -7.18 14.06
N ARG A 49 -8.09 -6.59 14.65
CA ARG A 49 -9.22 -5.96 13.95
C ARG A 49 -8.86 -4.64 13.27
N SER A 50 -7.73 -4.04 13.61
CA SER A 50 -7.26 -2.81 12.98
C SER A 50 -6.65 -3.07 11.61
N VAL A 51 -6.19 -4.29 11.37
CA VAL A 51 -5.45 -4.68 10.19
C VAL A 51 -6.38 -5.28 9.13
N ALA A 52 -6.09 -5.00 7.86
CA ALA A 52 -6.75 -5.61 6.73
C ALA A 52 -5.74 -5.95 5.63
N LEU A 53 -6.11 -6.92 4.81
CA LEU A 53 -5.31 -7.35 3.68
C LEU A 53 -5.63 -6.47 2.47
N VAL A 54 -4.60 -5.85 1.90
CA VAL A 54 -4.71 -5.02 0.71
C VAL A 54 -4.22 -5.83 -0.48
N GLU A 55 -5.11 -6.00 -1.44
CA GLU A 55 -4.78 -6.50 -2.77
C GLU A 55 -4.48 -5.31 -3.67
N TYR A 56 -3.38 -5.39 -4.41
CA TYR A 56 -3.07 -4.42 -5.44
C TYR A 56 -2.65 -5.10 -6.74
N VAL A 57 -3.14 -4.54 -7.84
CA VAL A 57 -2.79 -4.98 -9.19
C VAL A 57 -1.97 -3.87 -9.83
N PRO A 58 -0.65 -4.04 -9.95
CA PRO A 58 0.22 -3.01 -10.50
C PRO A 58 -0.13 -2.80 -11.97
N CYS A 59 -0.37 -1.54 -12.33
CA CYS A 59 -0.72 -1.14 -13.67
C CYS A 59 -0.13 0.25 -13.93
N HIS A 60 0.66 0.36 -14.97
CA HIS A 60 1.31 1.61 -15.35
C HIS A 60 0.98 1.91 -16.80
N ALA A 61 0.65 3.17 -17.08
CA ALA A 61 0.35 3.64 -18.42
C ALA A 61 1.53 4.45 -18.97
N LEU A 62 2.04 4.05 -20.12
CA LEU A 62 2.95 4.86 -20.93
C LEU A 62 2.16 5.94 -21.65
N VAL A 63 2.46 7.19 -21.31
CA VAL A 63 1.86 8.38 -21.91
C VAL A 63 2.82 8.93 -22.96
N VAL A 64 2.33 8.99 -24.19
CA VAL A 64 3.04 9.52 -25.36
C VAL A 64 2.33 10.78 -25.80
N ASP A 65 3.01 11.92 -25.74
CA ASP A 65 2.48 13.23 -26.12
C ASP A 65 1.13 13.55 -25.43
N GLY A 66 1.02 13.18 -24.15
CA GLY A 66 -0.16 13.42 -23.31
C GLY A 66 -1.28 12.38 -23.46
N LYS A 67 -1.12 11.35 -24.31
CA LYS A 67 -2.11 10.28 -24.48
C LYS A 67 -1.57 8.95 -24.00
N GLU A 68 -2.38 8.20 -23.25
CA GLU A 68 -2.06 6.83 -22.85
C GLU A 68 -2.08 5.90 -24.05
N ARG A 69 -1.03 5.10 -24.23
CA ARG A 69 -0.89 4.23 -25.41
C ARG A 69 -0.64 2.77 -25.05
N LEU A 70 0.16 2.51 -24.03
CA LEU A 70 0.56 1.16 -23.65
C LEU A 70 0.46 1.00 -22.14
N PHE A 71 0.14 -0.21 -21.70
CA PHE A 71 -0.04 -0.55 -20.29
C PHE A 71 0.90 -1.69 -19.93
N PHE A 72 1.52 -1.61 -18.76
CA PHE A 72 2.47 -2.61 -18.29
C PHE A 72 2.41 -2.79 -16.78
N SER A 73 2.88 -3.93 -16.30
CA SER A 73 2.86 -4.29 -14.88
C SER A 73 4.07 -3.78 -14.10
N ASN A 74 5.25 -3.81 -14.72
CA ASN A 74 6.53 -3.44 -14.12
C ASN A 74 7.53 -3.13 -15.25
N ILE A 75 8.68 -2.54 -14.92
CA ILE A 75 9.85 -2.43 -15.81
C ILE A 75 11.03 -3.05 -15.09
N ASP A 76 11.70 -4.01 -15.70
CA ASP A 76 12.87 -4.62 -15.06
C ASP A 76 14.13 -3.76 -15.22
N THR A 77 15.20 -4.07 -14.49
CA THR A 77 16.51 -3.38 -14.58
C THR A 77 17.15 -3.47 -15.96
N THR A 78 16.71 -4.41 -16.78
CA THR A 78 17.07 -4.58 -18.20
C THR A 78 16.21 -3.76 -19.15
N HIS A 79 15.35 -2.88 -18.64
CA HIS A 79 14.37 -2.10 -19.39
C HIS A 79 13.34 -2.92 -20.17
N SER A 80 13.14 -4.19 -19.81
CA SER A 80 12.02 -4.98 -20.33
C SER A 80 10.71 -4.64 -19.62
N PHE A 81 9.59 -4.67 -20.33
CA PHE A 81 8.25 -4.58 -19.73
C PHE A 81 7.68 -5.98 -19.54
N PRO A 82 7.80 -6.60 -18.35
CA PRO A 82 7.02 -7.78 -18.02
C PRO A 82 5.51 -7.46 -18.13
N ALA A 83 4.82 -8.28 -18.91
CA ALA A 83 3.40 -8.12 -19.28
C ALA A 83 3.09 -6.73 -19.87
N LEU A 84 3.21 -6.60 -21.19
CA LEU A 84 2.84 -5.40 -21.95
C LEU A 84 1.49 -5.64 -22.64
N ALA A 85 0.61 -4.65 -22.62
CA ALA A 85 -0.73 -4.73 -23.20
C ALA A 85 -1.11 -3.43 -23.91
N SER A 86 -1.93 -3.56 -24.96
CA SER A 86 -2.54 -2.42 -25.66
C SER A 86 -3.68 -1.77 -24.87
N HIS A 87 -4.26 -2.49 -23.91
CA HIS A 87 -5.38 -2.02 -23.09
C HIS A 87 -5.26 -2.56 -21.65
N PRO A 88 -5.68 -1.81 -20.61
CA PRO A 88 -5.54 -2.24 -19.21
C PRO A 88 -6.28 -3.54 -18.88
N THR A 89 -7.38 -3.85 -19.59
CA THR A 89 -8.14 -5.10 -19.37
C THR A 89 -7.44 -6.33 -19.93
N ARG A 90 -6.47 -6.17 -20.85
CA ARG A 90 -5.66 -7.25 -21.43
C ARG A 90 -4.34 -7.44 -20.69
N LEU A 91 -4.10 -6.63 -19.65
CA LEU A 91 -2.90 -6.73 -18.84
C LEU A 91 -3.04 -7.93 -17.89
N HIS A 92 -2.45 -9.06 -18.29
CA HIS A 92 -2.38 -10.25 -17.45
C HIS A 92 -1.29 -10.04 -16.38
N THR A 93 -1.69 -9.55 -15.22
CA THR A 93 -0.79 -9.30 -14.09
C THR A 93 -1.33 -9.98 -12.85
N GLN A 94 -0.42 -10.63 -12.11
CA GLN A 94 -0.76 -11.25 -10.84
C GLN A 94 -1.06 -10.17 -9.80
N SER A 95 -2.11 -10.39 -9.02
CA SER A 95 -2.37 -9.61 -7.81
C SER A 95 -1.23 -9.80 -6.82
N ALA A 96 -0.78 -8.71 -6.23
CA ALA A 96 0.13 -8.73 -5.10
C ALA A 96 -0.60 -8.27 -3.84
N PHE A 97 -0.06 -8.67 -2.69
CA PHE A 97 -0.70 -8.43 -1.40
C PHE A 97 0.21 -7.64 -0.47
N SER A 98 -0.36 -6.68 0.25
CA SER A 98 0.28 -5.98 1.35
C SER A 98 -0.66 -5.98 2.56
N THR A 99 -0.10 -5.70 3.72
CA THR A 99 -0.92 -5.41 4.90
C THR A 99 -1.21 -3.92 4.95
N GLY A 100 -2.37 -3.55 5.46
CA GLY A 100 -2.64 -2.18 5.87
C GLY A 100 -3.50 -2.14 7.11
N PHE A 101 -3.72 -0.95 7.66
CA PHE A 101 -4.54 -0.80 8.85
C PHE A 101 -5.44 0.42 8.76
N TRP A 102 -6.63 0.29 9.33
CA TRP A 102 -7.64 1.33 9.37
C TRP A 102 -7.18 2.48 10.26
N VAL A 103 -7.35 3.71 9.80
CA VAL A 103 -6.85 4.90 10.49
C VAL A 103 -7.94 5.95 10.64
N ASN A 104 -8.06 6.51 11.84
CA ASN A 104 -8.92 7.67 12.07
C ASN A 104 -8.34 8.93 11.41
N ARG A 105 -9.19 9.77 10.80
CA ARG A 105 -8.77 11.09 10.32
C ARG A 105 -8.31 11.98 11.47
N PHE A 106 -9.05 11.97 12.57
CA PHE A 106 -8.87 12.85 13.71
C PHE A 106 -8.58 12.03 14.96
N PRO A 107 -7.67 12.48 15.84
CA PRO A 107 -7.29 11.68 17.00
C PRO A 107 -8.43 11.43 17.99
N PHE A 108 -9.30 12.42 18.22
CA PHE A 108 -10.22 12.41 19.36
C PHE A 108 -11.63 11.89 19.06
N PHE A 109 -11.93 11.52 17.81
CA PHE A 109 -13.25 10.98 17.45
C PHE A 109 -13.17 9.96 16.31
N PRO A 110 -14.01 8.91 16.35
CA PRO A 110 -14.03 7.86 15.33
C PRO A 110 -14.36 8.48 13.97
N SER A 111 -13.37 8.49 13.09
CA SER A 111 -13.42 9.27 11.84
C SER A 111 -12.66 8.58 10.72
N CYS A 112 -12.62 7.24 10.75
CA CYS A 112 -11.99 6.42 9.74
C CYS A 112 -12.54 6.71 8.34
N LYS A 113 -13.86 6.68 8.16
CA LYS A 113 -14.52 6.87 6.85
C LYS A 113 -13.90 5.97 5.75
N GLY A 114 -13.63 4.72 6.12
CA GLY A 114 -13.01 3.73 5.23
C GLY A 114 -11.57 4.05 4.84
N ARG A 115 -10.82 4.78 5.68
CA ARG A 115 -9.42 5.11 5.44
C ARG A 115 -8.48 4.04 5.96
N LEU A 116 -7.55 3.65 5.12
CA LEU A 116 -6.59 2.60 5.38
C LEU A 116 -5.20 3.06 4.97
N LEU A 117 -4.25 2.96 5.89
CA LEU A 117 -2.85 3.23 5.63
C LEU A 117 -2.15 1.90 5.30
N THR A 118 -1.42 1.87 4.20
CA THR A 118 -0.60 0.72 3.81
C THR A 118 0.75 1.19 3.28
N ALA A 119 1.68 0.26 3.12
CA ALA A 119 2.90 0.49 2.37
C ALA A 119 2.94 -0.53 1.24
N VAL A 120 3.19 -0.03 0.03
CA VAL A 120 3.36 -0.85 -1.16
C VAL A 120 4.67 -0.44 -1.76
N HIS A 121 5.60 -1.38 -1.91
CA HIS A 121 6.88 -1.10 -2.55
C HIS A 121 6.66 -0.66 -3.99
N ARG A 122 6.51 0.65 -4.19
CA ARG A 122 6.52 1.27 -5.51
C ARG A 122 7.97 1.34 -5.92
N ARG A 123 8.35 0.61 -6.96
CA ARG A 123 9.63 0.87 -7.63
C ARG A 123 9.57 2.28 -8.21
N LYS A 124 10.02 3.26 -7.42
CA LYS A 124 10.02 4.70 -7.75
C LYS A 124 10.74 5.02 -9.05
N THR A 125 11.54 4.08 -9.53
CA THR A 125 12.41 4.19 -10.68
C THR A 125 11.71 4.78 -11.89
N TYR A 126 10.44 4.45 -12.16
CA TYR A 126 9.81 4.75 -13.45
C TYR A 126 9.23 6.16 -13.57
N GLN A 127 8.63 6.69 -12.50
CA GLN A 127 8.09 8.06 -12.52
C GLN A 127 9.20 9.11 -12.57
N SER A 128 10.41 8.75 -12.12
CA SER A 128 11.61 9.58 -12.21
C SER A 128 12.40 9.41 -13.50
N LEU A 129 12.03 8.48 -14.39
CA LEU A 129 12.78 8.31 -15.64
C LEU A 129 12.59 9.55 -16.51
N SER A 130 13.71 10.04 -17.04
CA SER A 130 13.68 11.09 -18.04
C SER A 130 13.01 10.56 -19.32
N SER A 131 12.43 11.46 -20.11
CA SER A 131 11.88 11.09 -21.42
C SER A 131 12.92 10.40 -22.31
N SER A 132 14.21 10.76 -22.20
CA SER A 132 15.29 10.11 -22.95
C SER A 132 15.58 8.67 -22.48
N ASP A 133 15.48 8.39 -21.19
CA ASP A 133 15.68 7.03 -20.68
C ASP A 133 14.50 6.13 -21.06
N LEU A 134 13.28 6.69 -21.05
CA LEU A 134 12.10 6.00 -21.57
C LEU A 134 12.22 5.69 -23.07
N GLN A 135 12.78 6.59 -23.88
CA GLN A 135 13.03 6.33 -25.31
C GLN A 135 14.01 5.15 -25.50
N LYS A 136 15.09 5.08 -24.71
CA LYS A 136 16.04 3.94 -24.74
C LYS A 136 15.35 2.63 -24.37
N ALA A 137 14.54 2.65 -23.30
CA ALA A 137 13.79 1.48 -22.86
C ALA A 137 12.80 0.98 -23.92
N ILE A 138 12.05 1.90 -24.54
CA ILE A 138 11.11 1.57 -25.62
C ILE A 138 11.81 0.93 -26.81
N LYS A 139 13.00 1.40 -27.18
CA LYS A 139 13.77 0.79 -28.27
C LYS A 139 14.13 -0.67 -27.96
N ALA A 140 14.66 -0.93 -26.77
CA ALA A 140 15.00 -2.29 -26.33
C ALA A 140 13.76 -3.21 -26.31
N VAL A 141 12.63 -2.67 -25.84
CA VAL A 141 11.35 -3.41 -25.78
C VAL A 141 10.80 -3.68 -27.16
N LYS A 142 10.91 -2.73 -28.09
CA LYS A 142 10.49 -2.92 -29.48
C LYS A 142 11.26 -4.08 -30.13
N GLU A 143 12.56 -4.16 -29.92
CA GLU A 143 13.38 -5.27 -30.40
C GLU A 143 12.96 -6.62 -29.78
N ASP A 144 12.64 -6.64 -28.48
CA ASP A 144 12.15 -7.84 -27.80
C ASP A 144 10.75 -8.29 -28.28
N VAL A 145 9.81 -7.34 -28.40
CA VAL A 145 8.45 -7.56 -28.91
C VAL A 145 8.48 -8.06 -30.34
N LEU A 146 9.35 -7.49 -31.20
CA LEU A 146 9.50 -7.94 -32.59
C LEU A 146 9.96 -9.40 -32.66
N ARG A 147 10.98 -9.79 -31.87
CA ARG A 147 11.43 -11.20 -31.81
C ARG A 147 10.32 -12.14 -31.35
N LYS A 148 9.57 -11.74 -30.32
CA LYS A 148 8.44 -12.54 -29.81
C LYS A 148 7.31 -12.65 -30.83
N TYR A 149 7.01 -11.57 -31.54
CA TYR A 149 6.00 -11.55 -32.60
C TYR A 149 6.35 -12.52 -33.73
N GLN A 150 7.60 -12.49 -34.22
CA GLN A 150 8.08 -13.42 -35.24
C GLN A 150 8.03 -14.88 -34.76
N ALA A 151 8.41 -15.15 -33.51
CA ALA A 151 8.30 -16.49 -32.93
C ALA A 151 6.84 -16.96 -32.83
N LEU A 152 5.91 -16.07 -32.47
CA LEU A 152 4.47 -16.38 -32.43
C LEU A 152 3.91 -16.64 -33.83
N GLU A 153 4.33 -15.85 -34.83
CA GLU A 153 3.93 -16.04 -36.23
C GLU A 153 4.26 -17.46 -36.73
N HIS A 154 5.49 -17.93 -36.46
CA HIS A 154 5.89 -19.29 -36.81
C HIS A 154 5.00 -20.36 -36.13
N ARG A 155 4.68 -20.17 -34.84
CA ARG A 155 3.84 -21.12 -34.09
C ARG A 155 2.39 -21.12 -34.55
N VAL A 156 1.83 -19.96 -34.90
CA VAL A 156 0.49 -19.84 -35.47
C VAL A 156 0.43 -20.58 -36.81
N ASN A 157 1.40 -20.34 -37.70
CA ASN A 157 1.44 -21.03 -38.99
C ASN A 157 1.55 -22.56 -38.84
N GLU A 158 2.30 -23.04 -37.84
CA GLU A 158 2.43 -24.46 -37.53
C GLU A 158 1.12 -25.07 -37.01
N ILE A 159 0.44 -24.39 -36.06
CA ILE A 159 -0.82 -24.88 -35.50
C ILE A 159 -1.94 -24.86 -36.54
N ASP A 160 -1.98 -23.84 -37.41
CA ASP A 160 -2.96 -23.73 -38.49
C ASP A 160 -2.75 -24.83 -39.53
N TYR A 161 -1.49 -25.13 -39.86
CA TYR A 161 -1.15 -26.27 -40.71
C TYR A 161 -1.64 -27.58 -40.08
N TYR A 162 -1.34 -27.80 -38.79
CA TYR A 162 -1.80 -29.00 -38.07
C TYR A 162 -3.33 -29.15 -38.15
N LEU A 163 -4.08 -28.09 -37.86
CA LEU A 163 -5.54 -28.08 -37.89
C LEU A 163 -6.13 -28.26 -39.29
N SER A 164 -5.40 -27.87 -40.34
CA SER A 164 -5.83 -28.07 -41.74
C SER A 164 -5.72 -29.53 -42.21
N VAL A 165 -4.80 -30.30 -41.62
CA VAL A 165 -4.51 -31.69 -41.98
C VAL A 165 -5.31 -32.69 -41.13
N HIS A 166 -5.60 -32.34 -39.87
CA HIS A 166 -6.27 -33.23 -38.90
C HIS A 166 -7.77 -32.97 -38.80
N SER A 167 -8.53 -34.00 -38.45
CA SER A 167 -10.00 -33.95 -38.40
C SER A 167 -10.52 -33.85 -36.98
N VAL A 168 -11.71 -33.27 -36.83
CA VAL A 168 -12.43 -33.13 -35.53
C VAL A 168 -12.66 -34.46 -34.80
N LYS A 169 -12.52 -35.58 -35.51
CA LYS A 169 -12.68 -36.95 -34.96
C LYS A 169 -11.47 -37.44 -34.17
N ASP A 170 -10.35 -36.73 -34.23
CA ASP A 170 -9.13 -37.10 -33.52
C ASP A 170 -9.24 -36.73 -32.03
N GLU A 171 -8.84 -37.64 -31.14
CA GLU A 171 -8.77 -37.34 -29.71
C GLU A 171 -7.81 -36.16 -29.47
N GLY A 172 -8.27 -35.16 -28.70
CA GLY A 172 -7.49 -33.95 -28.42
C GLY A 172 -7.62 -32.83 -29.45
N TYR A 173 -8.35 -33.01 -30.56
CA TYR A 173 -8.58 -31.93 -31.54
C TYR A 173 -9.17 -30.68 -30.89
N THR A 174 -10.15 -30.85 -30.00
CA THR A 174 -10.79 -29.74 -29.26
C THR A 174 -9.79 -28.95 -28.42
N ASP A 175 -8.84 -29.64 -27.77
CA ASP A 175 -7.81 -29.00 -26.95
C ASP A 175 -6.82 -28.21 -27.80
N ILE A 176 -6.42 -28.78 -28.95
CA ILE A 176 -5.51 -28.14 -29.90
C ILE A 176 -6.18 -26.93 -30.56
N ALA A 177 -7.46 -27.03 -30.94
CA ALA A 177 -8.23 -25.91 -31.46
C ALA A 177 -8.41 -24.80 -30.39
N GLY A 178 -8.60 -25.18 -29.12
CA GLY A 178 -8.60 -24.25 -27.99
C GLY A 178 -7.27 -23.50 -27.86
N TYR A 179 -6.15 -24.22 -27.91
CA TYR A 179 -4.81 -23.66 -27.86
C TYR A 179 -4.51 -22.75 -29.08
N ALA A 180 -4.89 -23.15 -30.29
CA ALA A 180 -4.74 -22.34 -31.50
C ALA A 180 -5.47 -20.99 -31.36
N ASN A 181 -6.70 -21.00 -30.83
CA ASN A 181 -7.44 -19.77 -30.57
C ASN A 181 -6.74 -18.87 -29.54
N GLN A 182 -6.11 -19.42 -28.51
CA GLN A 182 -5.32 -18.65 -27.55
C GLN A 182 -4.08 -18.05 -28.22
N LEU A 183 -3.34 -18.86 -28.97
CA LEU A 183 -2.12 -18.47 -29.67
C LEU A 183 -2.39 -17.35 -30.68
N GLN A 184 -3.49 -17.45 -31.44
CA GLN A 184 -3.93 -16.42 -32.37
C GLN A 184 -4.22 -15.08 -31.66
N LYS A 185 -4.90 -15.11 -30.50
CA LYS A 185 -5.16 -13.91 -29.71
C LYS A 185 -3.87 -13.27 -29.21
N GLU A 186 -2.91 -14.08 -28.76
CA GLU A 186 -1.58 -13.59 -28.34
C GLU A 186 -0.81 -12.96 -29.50
N TYR A 187 -0.82 -13.58 -30.68
CA TYR A 187 -0.22 -13.04 -31.91
C TYR A 187 -0.81 -11.68 -32.30
N GLU A 188 -2.15 -11.58 -32.35
CA GLU A 188 -2.82 -10.32 -32.68
C GLU A 188 -2.54 -9.22 -31.66
N GLU A 189 -2.51 -9.54 -30.36
CA GLU A 189 -2.19 -8.57 -29.31
C GLU A 189 -0.75 -8.07 -29.45
N MET A 190 0.20 -8.97 -29.69
CA MET A 190 1.60 -8.61 -29.90
C MET A 190 1.76 -7.72 -31.14
N GLY A 191 1.02 -8.00 -32.22
CA GLY A 191 0.98 -7.15 -33.41
C GLY A 191 0.40 -5.76 -33.15
N ARG A 192 -0.64 -5.65 -32.31
CA ARG A 192 -1.19 -4.34 -31.87
C ARG A 192 -0.16 -3.55 -31.07
N ILE A 193 0.54 -4.21 -30.13
CA ILE A 193 1.59 -3.60 -29.32
C ILE A 193 2.73 -3.09 -30.20
N LEU A 194 3.19 -3.89 -31.18
CA LEU A 194 4.26 -3.49 -32.09
C LEU A 194 3.87 -2.25 -32.90
N LYS A 195 2.65 -2.21 -33.46
CA LYS A 195 2.12 -1.02 -34.15
C LYS A 195 2.08 0.21 -33.26
N LEU A 196 1.72 0.06 -31.99
CA LEU A 196 1.72 1.16 -31.01
C LEU A 196 3.14 1.65 -30.71
N LEU A 197 4.11 0.74 -30.57
CA LEU A 197 5.52 1.08 -30.37
C LEU A 197 6.12 1.77 -31.61
N ASP A 198 5.78 1.32 -32.82
CA ASP A 198 6.23 1.92 -34.09
C ASP A 198 5.71 3.35 -34.28
N ALA A 199 4.53 3.66 -33.75
CA ALA A 199 3.96 4.99 -33.79
C ALA A 199 4.66 6.00 -32.87
N ILE A 200 5.51 5.54 -31.94
CA ILE A 200 6.26 6.41 -31.02
C ILE A 200 7.46 7.00 -31.75
N LYS A 201 7.46 8.32 -31.93
CA LYS A 201 8.56 9.02 -32.59
C LYS A 201 9.71 9.23 -31.59
N PRO A 202 10.97 9.30 -32.06
CA PRO A 202 12.11 9.66 -31.20
C PRO A 202 11.97 11.02 -30.51
N THR A 203 11.19 11.93 -31.12
CA THR A 203 10.90 13.27 -30.60
C THR A 203 9.67 13.34 -29.69
N SER A 204 8.93 12.24 -29.51
CA SER A 204 7.75 12.20 -28.65
C SER A 204 8.14 12.40 -27.18
N ARG A 205 7.29 13.14 -26.46
CA ARG A 205 7.42 13.33 -25.02
C ARG A 205 6.82 12.12 -24.31
N LEU A 206 7.64 11.47 -23.49
CA LEU A 206 7.25 10.26 -22.78
C LEU A 206 7.14 10.52 -21.28
N SER A 207 6.12 9.93 -20.68
CA SER A 207 5.96 9.86 -19.22
C SER A 207 5.23 8.60 -18.83
N VAL A 208 5.30 8.24 -17.56
CA VAL A 208 4.63 7.06 -17.00
C VAL A 208 3.68 7.51 -15.90
N VAL A 209 2.43 7.05 -15.97
CA VAL A 209 1.41 7.30 -14.96
C VAL A 209 1.09 5.99 -14.24
N ASP A 210 1.08 6.03 -12.91
CA ASP A 210 0.68 4.90 -12.08
C ASP A 210 -0.85 4.81 -11.99
N LYS A 211 -1.39 3.67 -12.43
CA LYS A 211 -2.81 3.31 -12.42
C LYS A 211 -3.06 2.04 -11.60
N THR A 212 -2.17 1.74 -10.65
CA THR A 212 -2.32 0.59 -9.76
C THR A 212 -3.71 0.57 -9.13
N ARG A 213 -4.39 -0.57 -9.25
CA ARG A 213 -5.73 -0.78 -8.70
C ARG A 213 -5.58 -1.35 -7.31
N TYR A 214 -6.37 -0.85 -6.37
CA TYR A 214 -6.34 -1.29 -4.98
C TYR A 214 -7.71 -1.84 -4.57
N ALA A 215 -7.70 -2.93 -3.83
CA ALA A 215 -8.85 -3.48 -3.15
C ALA A 215 -8.47 -3.93 -1.74
N VAL A 216 -9.42 -3.91 -0.83
CA VAL A 216 -9.26 -4.49 0.51
C VAL A 216 -10.09 -5.76 0.59
N VAL A 217 -9.49 -6.83 1.11
CA VAL A 217 -10.18 -8.09 1.37
C VAL A 217 -10.82 -8.01 2.75
N THR A 218 -12.15 -8.15 2.80
CA THR A 218 -12.94 -8.13 4.04
C THR A 218 -13.75 -9.42 4.16
N SER A 219 -14.35 -9.66 5.33
CA SER A 219 -15.28 -10.79 5.53
C SER A 219 -16.47 -10.76 4.57
N GLY A 220 -16.94 -9.56 4.20
CA GLY A 220 -18.01 -9.35 3.22
C GLY A 220 -17.54 -9.38 1.75
N GLY A 221 -16.29 -9.77 1.49
CA GLY A 221 -15.69 -9.80 0.16
C GLY A 221 -14.72 -8.66 -0.10
N ARG A 222 -14.41 -8.43 -1.38
CA ARG A 222 -13.44 -7.39 -1.81
C ARG A 222 -14.15 -6.05 -1.96
N LYS A 223 -13.60 -5.00 -1.36
CA LYS A 223 -14.04 -3.62 -1.58
C LYS A 223 -12.98 -2.84 -2.35
N VAL A 224 -13.40 -2.09 -3.36
CA VAL A 224 -12.51 -1.25 -4.17
C VAL A 224 -12.04 -0.05 -3.35
N MET A 225 -10.75 0.28 -3.49
CA MET A 225 -10.09 1.36 -2.77
C MET A 225 -9.52 2.39 -3.76
N THR A 226 -9.64 3.65 -3.42
CA THR A 226 -9.01 4.78 -4.12
C THR A 226 -7.81 5.29 -3.33
N CYS A 227 -6.70 5.55 -4.00
CA CYS A 227 -5.53 6.19 -3.38
C CYS A 227 -5.77 7.69 -3.27
N ILE A 228 -5.89 8.21 -2.04
CA ILE A 228 -6.17 9.64 -1.77
C ILE A 228 -4.92 10.43 -1.40
N ALA A 229 -3.86 9.77 -0.92
CA ALA A 229 -2.55 10.38 -0.73
C ALA A 229 -1.45 9.32 -0.85
N ALA A 230 -0.28 9.76 -1.31
CA ALA A 230 0.92 8.93 -1.40
C ALA A 230 2.12 9.71 -0.86
N SER A 231 2.96 9.05 -0.07
CA SER A 231 4.20 9.61 0.43
C SER A 231 5.26 9.67 -0.67
N PRO A 232 5.89 10.82 -0.91
CA PRO A 232 6.99 10.91 -1.88
C PRO A 232 8.21 10.09 -1.46
N HIS A 233 8.43 9.93 -0.15
CA HIS A 233 9.70 9.40 0.39
C HIS A 233 9.60 7.97 0.89
N ASN A 234 8.45 7.53 1.39
CA ASN A 234 8.38 6.31 2.21
C ASN A 234 7.45 5.22 1.68
N ASP A 235 6.98 5.33 0.43
CA ASP A 235 6.12 4.33 -0.24
C ASP A 235 4.82 4.02 0.52
N LEU A 236 4.42 4.96 1.38
CA LEU A 236 3.18 4.90 2.14
C LEU A 236 2.03 5.42 1.31
N LEU A 237 0.91 4.72 1.38
CA LEU A 237 -0.32 5.05 0.67
C LEU A 237 -1.47 5.16 1.65
N LEU A 238 -2.19 6.27 1.56
CA LEU A 238 -3.49 6.40 2.19
C LEU A 238 -4.55 6.04 1.17
N LEU A 239 -5.21 4.93 1.42
CA LEU A 239 -6.33 4.42 0.64
C LEU A 239 -7.65 4.78 1.33
N GLN A 240 -8.71 4.92 0.53
CA GLN A 240 -10.06 5.11 1.02
C GLN A 240 -11.03 4.22 0.23
N THR A 241 -11.99 3.59 0.90
CA THR A 241 -13.09 2.88 0.23
C THR A 241 -13.88 3.84 -0.67
N THR A 242 -14.37 3.36 -1.81
CA THR A 242 -15.13 4.20 -2.76
C THR A 242 -16.42 4.77 -2.18
N ASP A 243 -17.02 4.07 -1.22
CA ASP A 243 -18.24 4.47 -0.52
C ASP A 243 -17.96 5.23 0.79
N ALA A 244 -16.68 5.45 1.13
CA ALA A 244 -16.22 6.00 2.41
C ALA A 244 -16.76 5.24 3.65
N SER A 245 -17.23 4.00 3.48
CA SER A 245 -17.71 3.15 4.57
C SER A 245 -16.55 2.45 5.25
N THR A 246 -16.64 2.36 6.57
CA THR A 246 -15.68 1.60 7.38
C THR A 246 -16.27 0.20 7.58
N PRO A 247 -15.55 -0.89 7.24
CA PRO A 247 -16.09 -2.24 7.41
C PRO A 247 -16.45 -2.56 8.86
N ASP A 248 -17.52 -3.33 9.05
CA ASP A 248 -18.02 -3.69 10.37
C ASP A 248 -17.00 -4.50 11.17
N GLY A 249 -16.92 -4.23 12.48
CA GLY A 249 -16.05 -4.95 13.40
C GLY A 249 -14.57 -4.60 13.32
N CYS A 250 -14.16 -3.67 12.44
CA CYS A 250 -12.78 -3.17 12.45
C CYS A 250 -12.53 -2.20 13.61
N ALA A 251 -11.27 -2.07 14.02
CA ALA A 251 -10.84 -1.18 15.10
C ALA A 251 -9.84 -0.16 14.56
N PRO A 252 -10.30 1.01 14.05
CA PRO A 252 -9.41 2.00 13.48
C PRO A 252 -8.41 2.53 14.50
N VAL A 253 -7.15 2.61 14.08
CA VAL A 253 -6.05 3.13 14.90
C VAL A 253 -6.06 4.65 14.86
N THR A 254 -5.85 5.25 16.02
CA THR A 254 -5.59 6.69 16.10
C THR A 254 -4.11 6.97 15.93
N PHE A 255 -3.83 7.90 15.02
CA PHE A 255 -2.47 8.34 14.74
C PHE A 255 -2.08 9.56 15.58
N LEU A 256 -1.02 9.43 16.37
CA LEU A 256 -0.42 10.55 17.10
C LEU A 256 1.00 10.80 16.57
N PRO A 257 1.37 12.05 16.27
CA PRO A 257 2.70 12.40 15.78
C PRO A 257 3.75 12.43 16.91
N LEU A 258 3.75 11.42 17.78
CA LEU A 258 4.68 11.33 18.91
C LEU A 258 5.98 10.65 18.48
N ASN A 259 7.11 11.33 18.71
CA ASN A 259 8.44 10.76 18.53
C ASN A 259 8.81 9.92 19.75
N ILE A 260 8.52 8.62 19.71
CA ILE A 260 8.95 7.69 20.75
C ILE A 260 10.32 7.14 20.37
N ARG A 261 11.33 7.30 21.25
CA ARG A 261 12.63 6.63 21.10
C ARG A 261 12.46 5.16 21.46
N LEU A 262 12.77 4.26 20.52
CA LEU A 262 12.32 2.86 20.61
C LEU A 262 13.44 1.83 20.41
N THR A 263 14.69 2.25 20.27
CA THR A 263 15.82 1.32 20.09
C THR A 263 15.90 0.35 21.27
N GLY A 264 15.93 -0.95 21.01
CA GLY A 264 15.98 -2.00 22.03
C GLY A 264 14.65 -2.29 22.74
N SER A 265 13.55 -1.66 22.32
CA SER A 265 12.23 -1.91 22.89
C SER A 265 11.56 -3.14 22.26
N ASP A 266 10.85 -3.90 23.08
CA ASP A 266 9.98 -4.98 22.64
C ASP A 266 8.71 -4.41 22.02
N VAL A 267 8.30 -4.97 20.89
CA VAL A 267 7.18 -4.50 20.08
C VAL A 267 6.34 -5.67 19.57
N LEU A 268 5.15 -5.33 19.10
CA LEU A 268 4.16 -6.24 18.53
C LEU A 268 3.88 -5.79 17.11
N ALA A 269 4.28 -6.58 16.12
CA ALA A 269 3.94 -6.35 14.73
C ALA A 269 2.65 -7.11 14.39
N VAL A 270 1.73 -6.50 13.66
CA VAL A 270 0.49 -7.18 13.24
C VAL A 270 0.50 -7.30 11.72
N SER A 271 0.45 -8.52 11.21
CA SER A 271 0.68 -8.80 9.79
C SER A 271 -0.15 -9.99 9.34
N HIS A 272 -0.54 -10.01 8.06
CA HIS A 272 -0.95 -11.25 7.41
C HIS A 272 0.30 -12.04 7.02
N ALA A 273 0.72 -12.97 7.88
CA ALA A 273 1.95 -13.73 7.70
C ALA A 273 1.94 -14.56 6.41
N GLY A 274 3.08 -14.66 5.74
CA GLY A 274 3.23 -15.48 4.53
C GLY A 274 2.69 -14.87 3.23
N MET A 275 2.00 -13.72 3.28
CA MET A 275 1.42 -13.10 2.07
C MET A 275 2.44 -12.66 1.02
N ARG A 276 3.70 -12.42 1.41
CA ARG A 276 4.78 -12.13 0.44
C ARG A 276 5.10 -13.32 -0.47
N LEU A 277 4.67 -14.52 -0.10
CA LEU A 277 4.98 -15.77 -0.79
C LEU A 277 3.74 -16.35 -1.51
N LYS A 278 2.56 -15.74 -1.37
CA LYS A 278 1.30 -16.22 -1.96
C LYS A 278 0.91 -15.37 -3.16
N ALA A 279 0.54 -16.03 -4.25
CA ALA A 279 -0.05 -15.41 -5.44
C ALA A 279 -1.60 -15.33 -5.38
N ILE A 280 -2.23 -16.13 -4.53
CA ILE A 280 -3.68 -16.24 -4.37
C ILE A 280 -4.02 -16.24 -2.88
N VAL A 281 -5.08 -15.53 -2.51
CA VAL A 281 -5.60 -15.50 -1.14
C VAL A 281 -6.85 -16.36 -1.07
N GLU A 282 -6.79 -17.37 -0.21
CA GLU A 282 -7.98 -18.07 0.28
C GLU A 282 -8.57 -17.27 1.46
N GLN A 283 -9.90 -17.26 1.61
CA GLN A 283 -10.64 -16.45 2.59
C GLN A 283 -10.23 -16.64 4.07
N ALA A 284 -9.32 -17.55 4.38
CA ALA A 284 -8.90 -17.94 5.73
C ALA A 284 -7.61 -17.27 6.24
N ASP A 285 -6.98 -16.37 5.49
CA ASP A 285 -5.74 -15.74 5.96
C ASP A 285 -6.03 -14.68 7.03
N THR A 286 -5.91 -15.09 8.29
CA THR A 286 -6.10 -14.23 9.46
C THR A 286 -4.81 -13.49 9.81
N ALA A 287 -4.93 -12.21 10.16
CA ALA A 287 -3.84 -11.45 10.75
C ALA A 287 -3.30 -12.13 12.03
N VAL A 288 -2.00 -12.00 12.26
CA VAL A 288 -1.33 -12.53 13.46
C VAL A 288 -0.53 -11.44 14.15
N ILE A 289 -0.39 -11.54 15.47
CA ILE A 289 0.50 -10.69 16.27
C ILE A 289 1.84 -11.40 16.39
N LEU A 290 2.89 -10.75 15.91
CA LEU A 290 4.26 -11.22 15.93
C LEU A 290 5.06 -10.40 16.96
N PRO A 291 5.47 -11.00 18.09
CA PRO A 291 6.36 -10.32 19.01
C PRO A 291 7.74 -10.17 18.39
N GLY A 292 8.38 -9.02 18.60
CA GLY A 292 9.72 -8.76 18.11
C GLY A 292 10.42 -7.67 18.90
N ARG A 293 11.65 -7.37 18.50
CA ARG A 293 12.46 -6.31 19.12
C ARG A 293 13.01 -5.36 18.06
N ILE A 294 12.99 -4.07 18.38
CA ILE A 294 13.58 -3.05 17.51
C ILE A 294 15.09 -3.06 17.68
N LEU A 295 15.80 -3.43 16.60
CA LEU A 295 17.25 -3.40 16.50
C LEU A 295 17.76 -1.98 16.22
N LYS A 296 19.08 -1.82 16.11
CA LYS A 296 19.68 -0.56 15.66
C LYS A 296 19.17 -0.20 14.25
N ALA A 297 19.12 1.10 13.95
CA ALA A 297 18.71 1.63 12.63
C ALA A 297 17.25 1.30 12.19
N ARG A 298 16.30 1.20 13.13
CA ARG A 298 14.86 0.97 12.85
C ARG A 298 14.56 -0.39 12.18
N GLN A 299 15.46 -1.36 12.32
CA GLN A 299 15.23 -2.73 11.87
C GLN A 299 14.45 -3.52 12.92
N LEU A 300 13.72 -4.53 12.49
CA LEU A 300 12.94 -5.40 13.36
C LEU A 300 13.51 -6.82 13.32
N ASP A 301 13.66 -7.42 14.50
CA ASP A 301 14.08 -8.82 14.65
C ASP A 301 12.90 -9.78 14.42
N ILE A 302 12.29 -9.70 13.23
CA ILE A 302 11.23 -10.60 12.76
C ILE A 302 11.57 -11.01 11.34
N HIS A 303 11.44 -12.30 11.06
CA HIS A 303 11.73 -12.83 9.72
C HIS A 303 10.82 -12.19 8.66
N ARG A 304 11.40 -11.74 7.55
CA ARG A 304 10.68 -11.00 6.48
C ARG A 304 9.55 -11.80 5.83
N ALA A 305 9.60 -13.13 5.88
CA ALA A 305 8.50 -13.97 5.39
C ALA A 305 7.21 -13.83 6.22
N LEU A 306 7.33 -13.49 7.50
CA LEU A 306 6.20 -13.31 8.41
C LEU A 306 5.66 -11.88 8.39
N LEU A 307 6.50 -10.92 8.00
CA LEU A 307 6.19 -9.50 8.04
C LEU A 307 6.02 -8.91 6.64
N THR A 308 4.83 -8.40 6.38
CA THR A 308 4.48 -7.77 5.10
C THR A 308 4.56 -6.26 5.19
N ASP A 309 4.90 -5.62 4.08
CA ASP A 309 4.89 -4.15 4.02
C ASP A 309 3.47 -3.63 4.34
N GLY A 310 3.45 -2.51 5.06
CA GLY A 310 2.26 -1.84 5.57
C GLY A 310 1.74 -2.39 6.90
N SER A 311 2.41 -3.38 7.49
CA SER A 311 2.09 -3.89 8.83
C SER A 311 2.29 -2.81 9.91
N PRO A 312 1.29 -2.53 10.76
CA PRO A 312 1.47 -1.65 11.91
C PRO A 312 2.35 -2.30 12.99
N ILE A 313 3.17 -1.48 13.62
CA ILE A 313 4.01 -1.85 14.76
C ILE A 313 3.45 -1.15 16.00
N PHE A 314 3.18 -1.93 17.04
CA PHE A 314 2.67 -1.45 18.32
C PHE A 314 3.69 -1.67 19.44
N SER A 315 3.62 -0.83 20.47
CA SER A 315 4.23 -1.12 21.75
C SER A 315 3.50 -2.28 22.45
N ARG A 316 4.14 -2.94 23.43
CA ARG A 316 3.45 -3.90 24.32
C ARG A 316 2.21 -3.34 25.03
N ARG A 317 2.10 -2.01 25.12
CA ARG A 317 0.96 -1.32 25.76
C ARG A 317 -0.20 -1.02 24.81
N GLY A 318 -0.11 -1.30 23.50
CA GLY A 318 -1.20 -0.99 22.59
C GLY A 318 -1.00 0.27 21.74
N ASN A 319 0.01 1.08 22.02
CA ASN A 319 0.24 2.32 21.28
C ASN A 319 0.91 2.05 19.94
N LEU A 320 0.41 2.67 18.88
CA LEU A 320 1.03 2.63 17.56
C LEU A 320 2.39 3.34 17.58
N ILE A 321 3.41 2.63 17.12
CA ILE A 321 4.80 3.10 17.03
C ILE A 321 5.11 3.60 15.62
N GLY A 322 4.64 2.86 14.62
CA GLY A 322 4.96 3.12 13.23
C GLY A 322 4.44 2.03 12.32
N ILE A 323 4.92 2.04 11.08
CA ILE A 323 4.55 1.12 10.02
C ILE A 323 5.80 0.48 9.45
N PHE A 324 5.76 -0.83 9.18
CA PHE A 324 6.85 -1.53 8.52
C PHE A 324 6.76 -1.32 7.01
N ALA A 325 7.83 -0.86 6.38
CA ALA A 325 7.97 -0.78 4.93
C ALA A 325 9.44 -0.80 4.54
N ASN A 326 9.76 -1.38 3.37
CA ASN A 326 11.13 -1.39 2.81
C ASN A 326 12.17 -1.92 3.82
N ASP A 327 11.81 -2.98 4.53
CA ASP A 327 12.63 -3.64 5.56
C ASP A 327 13.00 -2.77 6.76
N LYS A 328 12.28 -1.68 6.99
CA LYS A 328 12.51 -0.72 8.08
C LYS A 328 11.19 -0.30 8.70
N ILE A 329 11.27 0.23 9.92
CA ILE A 329 10.13 0.87 10.58
C ILE A 329 10.14 2.34 10.21
N ILE A 330 9.04 2.81 9.62
CA ILE A 330 8.74 4.22 9.43
C ILE A 330 7.98 4.70 10.69
N PRO A 331 8.54 5.63 11.48
CA PRO A 331 7.89 6.15 12.67
C PRO A 331 6.59 6.89 12.36
N CYS A 332 5.69 6.93 13.34
CA CYS A 332 4.44 7.69 13.21
C CYS A 332 4.69 9.17 12.85
N SER A 333 5.68 9.84 13.43
CA SER A 333 5.97 11.25 13.08
C SER A 333 6.22 11.48 11.59
N GLU A 334 6.83 10.50 10.91
CA GLU A 334 7.16 10.55 9.50
C GLU A 334 5.95 10.12 8.63
N ALA A 335 5.27 9.06 9.03
CA ALA A 335 4.06 8.58 8.37
C ALA A 335 2.88 9.57 8.47
N PHE A 336 2.81 10.37 9.53
CA PHE A 336 1.78 11.37 9.77
C PHE A 336 1.70 12.40 8.64
N GLN A 337 2.82 12.77 8.02
CA GLN A 337 2.82 13.68 6.88
C GLN A 337 1.97 13.15 5.73
N THR A 338 1.99 11.84 5.49
CA THR A 338 1.20 11.18 4.44
C THR A 338 -0.31 11.21 4.73
N LEU A 339 -0.70 11.18 6.01
CA LEU A 339 -2.10 11.23 6.41
C LEU A 339 -2.73 12.62 6.22
N TYR A 340 -1.92 13.67 6.37
CA TYR A 340 -2.38 15.07 6.34
C TYR A 340 -1.89 15.86 5.13
N SER A 341 -1.19 15.24 4.18
CA SER A 341 -0.83 15.87 2.90
C SER A 341 -1.99 15.93 1.90
N THR A 342 -3.22 15.61 2.34
CA THR A 342 -4.41 15.68 1.50
C THR A 342 -4.75 17.16 1.24
N LYS A 343 -4.63 17.59 -0.02
CA LYS A 343 -5.12 18.89 -0.50
C LYS A 343 -6.64 18.88 -0.60
#